data_AF-D1AAN2-F1
#
_entry.id   AF-D1AAN2-F1
#
_cell.length_a   1.000
_cell.length_b   1.000
_cell.length_c   1.000
_cell.angle_alpha   90.00
_cell.angle_beta   90.00
_cell.angle_gamma   90.00
#
_symmetry.space_group_name_H-M   'P 1'
#
loop_
_entity.id
_entity.type
_entity.pdbx_description
1 polymer ?
#
loop_
_entity_poly.entity_id
_entity_poly.type
_entity_poly.pdbx_seq_one_letter_code
_entity_poly.pdbx_strand_id
1 'polypeptide(L)'
;MARGGPLIDAANALTVRWAAAVCSPAQSTVLSGAGVWPLLGLLAAGAAGPGERELRQAIGVTSGDPIDAAESLLEEMASAPAVQSALGLWTARRLRLNPQWAGRLPAGTRGELTGDPGRDQELLNAWARERTDGLIPAMPVEVDAATRLVLAGALAIRTTWDEPFSEFPTPLTDGPWGGRWIVALSRTVRTMHDLQVADTPGGPLTMLRVTGSGDLDVHLLLGGPARMPGDVLAAGVAALAGRCSLTGGDALPEGEPAPGVVVRTMESAVLGDVMNQMVPRFTVTSSHDLLATPQVFGLQSVMDTARGHFPGISAEPLAIDQARQNVRASFQARGFEAAAVTAFAATVGSAPPVATVKVKYVQVCFDRPFAFLAVHRTSGLILVAGWVAEADEAAVPGLPSPRPARPGRPFGRWGGS
;
A
#
# COMPACT_ATOMS: atom_id res chain seq x y z
N MET A 1 -11.52 20.68 -6.92
CA MET A 1 -12.45 20.24 -5.86
C MET A 1 -11.80 19.08 -5.14
N ALA A 2 -11.76 19.08 -3.80
CA ALA A 2 -11.36 17.91 -3.03
C ALA A 2 -12.35 16.77 -3.32
N ARG A 3 -11.85 15.55 -3.56
CA ARG A 3 -12.69 14.41 -4.00
C ARG A 3 -13.21 13.51 -2.87
N GLY A 4 -12.77 13.72 -1.63
CA GLY A 4 -13.19 12.94 -0.47
C GLY A 4 -14.17 13.69 0.44
N GLY A 5 -15.12 12.96 1.01
CA GLY A 5 -15.92 13.43 2.14
C GLY A 5 -15.15 13.39 3.47
N PRO A 6 -15.68 13.96 4.57
CA PRO A 6 -14.99 14.03 5.87
C PRO A 6 -14.51 12.67 6.41
N LEU A 7 -15.24 11.60 6.13
CA LEU A 7 -14.89 10.22 6.47
C LEU A 7 -13.60 9.76 5.78
N ILE A 8 -13.47 10.02 4.48
CA ILE A 8 -12.31 9.64 3.68
C ILE A 8 -11.07 10.45 4.12
N ASP A 9 -11.26 11.74 4.39
CA ASP A 9 -10.22 12.61 4.96
C ASP A 9 -9.72 12.08 6.32
N ALA A 10 -10.61 11.56 7.16
CA ALA A 10 -10.24 10.98 8.46
C ALA A 10 -9.48 9.64 8.32
N ALA A 11 -9.87 8.78 7.39
CA ALA A 11 -9.16 7.53 7.07
C ALA A 11 -7.77 7.79 6.45
N ASN A 12 -7.69 8.77 5.55
CA ASN A 12 -6.42 9.23 4.97
C ASN A 12 -5.53 9.88 6.05
N ALA A 13 -6.10 10.62 7.01
CA ALA A 13 -5.34 11.19 8.13
C ALA A 13 -4.77 10.12 9.08
N LEU A 14 -5.47 9.01 9.34
CA LEU A 14 -4.90 7.87 10.07
C LEU A 14 -3.69 7.29 9.33
N THR A 15 -3.82 7.10 8.02
CA THR A 15 -2.73 6.61 7.14
C THR A 15 -1.49 7.52 7.23
N VAL A 16 -1.66 8.84 7.18
CA VAL A 16 -0.56 9.82 7.31
C VAL A 16 0.11 9.76 8.69
N ARG A 17 -0.67 9.76 9.78
CA ARG A 17 -0.10 9.68 11.15
C ARG A 17 0.67 8.38 11.37
N TRP A 18 0.17 7.26 10.83
CA TRP A 18 0.86 5.98 10.91
C TRP A 18 2.17 6.00 10.11
N ALA A 19 2.14 6.45 8.85
CA ALA A 19 3.34 6.56 8.02
C ALA A 19 4.45 7.41 8.67
N ALA A 20 4.08 8.52 9.32
CA ALA A 20 5.02 9.36 10.06
C ALA A 20 5.65 8.66 11.28
N ALA A 21 4.98 7.65 11.86
CA ALA A 21 5.46 6.90 13.01
C ALA A 21 6.34 5.68 12.65
N VAL A 22 6.16 5.06 11.47
CA VAL A 22 6.82 3.77 11.13
C VAL A 22 7.70 3.79 9.87
N CYS A 23 7.55 4.74 8.95
CA CYS A 23 8.33 4.73 7.71
C CYS A 23 9.71 5.38 7.92
N SER A 24 10.79 4.62 7.66
CA SER A 24 12.17 5.11 7.73
C SER A 24 12.83 5.14 6.34
N PRO A 25 13.80 6.04 6.07
CA PRO A 25 14.42 6.13 4.74
C PRO A 25 15.10 4.83 4.29
N ALA A 26 15.59 4.04 5.24
CA ALA A 26 16.45 2.87 5.02
C ALA A 26 15.69 1.55 4.79
N GLN A 27 14.38 1.50 5.05
CA GLN A 27 13.60 0.27 4.96
C GLN A 27 12.33 0.47 4.14
N SER A 28 12.11 -0.40 3.15
CA SER A 28 10.85 -0.44 2.41
C SER A 28 9.71 -0.85 3.36
N THR A 29 8.68 -0.01 3.46
CA THR A 29 7.57 -0.17 4.41
C THR A 29 6.24 0.02 3.68
N VAL A 30 5.26 -0.85 3.94
CA VAL A 30 3.91 -0.72 3.40
C VAL A 30 2.86 -0.89 4.50
N LEU A 31 1.78 -0.11 4.45
CA LEU A 31 0.70 -0.12 5.43
C LEU A 31 -0.65 0.20 4.78
N SER A 32 -1.74 -0.18 5.45
CA SER A 32 -3.11 0.15 5.03
C SER A 32 -3.90 0.74 6.19
N GLY A 33 -4.02 2.08 6.23
CA GLY A 33 -4.93 2.72 7.18
C GLY A 33 -6.38 2.35 6.91
N ALA A 34 -6.80 2.30 5.64
CA ALA A 34 -8.15 1.90 5.24
C ALA A 34 -8.55 0.49 5.70
N GLY A 35 -7.62 -0.47 5.74
CA GLY A 35 -7.90 -1.83 6.24
C GLY A 35 -8.04 -1.92 7.78
N VAL A 36 -7.42 -1.01 8.53
CA VAL A 36 -7.50 -0.95 10.01
C VAL A 36 -8.66 -0.09 10.50
N TRP A 37 -8.98 0.98 9.76
CA TRP A 37 -9.92 2.02 10.20
C TRP A 37 -11.32 1.46 10.56
N PRO A 38 -11.97 0.58 9.77
CA PRO A 38 -13.26 0.00 10.15
C PRO A 38 -13.19 -0.82 11.43
N LEU A 39 -12.08 -1.55 11.66
CA LEU A 39 -11.91 -2.37 12.87
C LEU A 39 -11.87 -1.48 14.11
N LEU A 40 -11.17 -0.35 14.04
CA LEU A 40 -11.14 0.65 15.11
C LEU A 40 -12.52 1.29 15.33
N GLY A 41 -13.30 1.53 14.27
CA GLY A 41 -14.69 2.01 14.39
C GLY A 41 -15.61 1.01 15.10
N LEU A 42 -15.57 -0.27 14.72
CA LEU A 42 -16.31 -1.34 15.38
C LEU A 42 -15.92 -1.51 16.85
N LEU A 43 -14.62 -1.41 17.17
CA LEU A 43 -14.12 -1.41 18.54
C LEU A 43 -14.58 -0.16 19.31
N ALA A 44 -14.56 1.03 18.70
CA ALA A 44 -14.94 2.29 19.33
C ALA A 44 -16.41 2.26 19.81
N ALA A 45 -17.33 1.81 18.97
CA ALA A 45 -18.75 1.68 19.35
C ALA A 45 -19.00 0.56 20.39
N GLY A 46 -18.07 -0.39 20.51
CA GLY A 46 -18.11 -1.42 21.54
C GLY A 46 -17.47 -1.01 22.87
N ALA A 47 -16.64 0.03 22.87
CA ALA A 47 -15.84 0.49 23.99
C ALA A 47 -16.61 1.43 24.94
N ALA A 48 -16.03 1.68 26.12
CA ALA A 48 -16.52 2.71 27.03
C ALA A 48 -15.38 3.51 27.68
N GLY A 49 -15.68 4.71 28.16
CA GLY A 49 -14.77 5.47 29.01
C GLY A 49 -13.54 6.01 28.24
N PRO A 50 -12.32 5.90 28.81
CA PRO A 50 -11.10 6.36 28.15
C PRO A 50 -10.84 5.69 26.78
N GLY A 51 -11.00 4.36 26.70
CA GLY A 51 -10.75 3.61 25.47
C GLY A 51 -11.66 4.02 24.31
N GLU A 52 -12.94 4.28 24.59
CA GLU A 52 -13.87 4.81 23.57
C GLU A 52 -13.39 6.15 22.98
N ARG A 53 -12.94 7.07 23.84
CA ARG A 53 -12.47 8.39 23.42
C ARG A 53 -11.19 8.32 22.59
N GLU A 54 -10.24 7.49 23.01
CA GLU A 54 -8.99 7.25 22.29
C GLU A 54 -9.25 6.66 20.90
N LEU A 55 -10.07 5.60 20.82
CA LEU A 55 -10.45 4.97 19.55
C LEU A 55 -11.17 5.96 18.62
N ARG A 56 -12.17 6.69 19.13
CA ARG A 56 -12.90 7.76 18.40
C ARG A 56 -11.95 8.85 17.87
N GLN A 57 -10.98 9.28 18.69
CA GLN A 57 -9.99 10.27 18.29
C GLN A 57 -9.05 9.72 17.19
N ALA A 58 -8.66 8.44 17.28
CA ALA A 58 -7.80 7.82 16.28
C ALA A 58 -8.46 7.67 14.90
N ILE A 59 -9.74 7.27 14.87
CA ILE A 59 -10.51 7.23 13.62
C ILE A 59 -10.96 8.61 13.14
N GLY A 60 -10.94 9.64 14.00
CA GLY A 60 -11.35 11.00 13.68
C GLY A 60 -12.87 11.24 13.75
N VAL A 61 -13.63 10.34 14.38
CA VAL A 61 -15.10 10.40 14.48
C VAL A 61 -15.50 10.84 15.90
N THR A 62 -15.46 12.15 16.12
CA THR A 62 -15.80 12.78 17.41
C THR A 62 -17.30 12.98 17.62
N SER A 63 -18.11 12.90 16.57
CA SER A 63 -19.57 12.93 16.60
C SER A 63 -20.16 11.84 15.70
N GLY A 64 -21.36 11.36 16.02
CA GLY A 64 -21.99 10.21 15.34
C GLY A 64 -21.60 8.84 15.92
N ASP A 65 -22.19 7.79 15.38
CA ASP A 65 -21.89 6.39 15.72
C ASP A 65 -20.66 5.90 14.93
N PRO A 66 -19.60 5.39 15.58
CA PRO A 66 -18.44 4.81 14.91
C PRO A 66 -18.75 3.59 14.04
N ILE A 67 -19.83 2.85 14.31
CA ILE A 67 -20.28 1.74 13.45
C ILE A 67 -20.82 2.27 12.13
N ASP A 68 -21.70 3.29 12.15
CA ASP A 68 -22.24 3.90 10.92
C ASP A 68 -21.08 4.37 10.00
N ALA A 69 -20.05 4.94 10.60
CA ALA A 69 -18.87 5.40 9.90
C ALA A 69 -17.98 4.24 9.38
N ALA A 70 -17.87 3.13 10.12
CA ALA A 70 -17.16 1.93 9.69
C ALA A 70 -17.89 1.20 8.55
N GLU A 71 -19.22 1.07 8.64
CA GLU A 71 -20.09 0.55 7.57
C GLU A 71 -19.95 1.42 6.30
N SER A 72 -20.06 2.75 6.42
CA SER A 72 -19.89 3.67 5.30
C SER A 72 -18.52 3.51 4.60
N LEU A 73 -17.44 3.32 5.36
CA LEU A 73 -16.10 3.12 4.77
C LEU A 73 -15.95 1.74 4.11
N LEU A 74 -16.61 0.70 4.65
CA LEU A 74 -16.66 -0.63 4.04
C LEU A 74 -17.48 -0.62 2.73
N GLU A 75 -18.59 0.12 2.67
CA GLU A 75 -19.38 0.33 1.45
C GLU A 75 -18.59 1.10 0.39
N GLU A 76 -17.90 2.17 0.77
CA GLU A 76 -16.98 2.91 -0.10
C GLU A 76 -15.88 2.02 -0.69
N MET A 77 -15.25 1.14 0.12
CA MET A 77 -14.28 0.16 -0.39
C MET A 77 -14.91 -0.89 -1.31
N ALA A 78 -16.11 -1.38 -0.98
CA ALA A 78 -16.83 -2.36 -1.80
C ALA A 78 -17.35 -1.79 -3.13
N SER A 79 -17.44 -0.47 -3.27
CA SER A 79 -17.83 0.19 -4.52
C SER A 79 -16.74 0.12 -5.62
N ALA A 80 -15.48 -0.12 -5.25
CA ALA A 80 -14.34 -0.14 -6.16
C ALA A 80 -14.07 -1.57 -6.70
N PRO A 81 -14.25 -1.87 -8.00
CA PRO A 81 -14.11 -3.24 -8.52
C PRO A 81 -12.72 -3.86 -8.38
N ALA A 82 -11.67 -3.04 -8.22
CA ALA A 82 -10.29 -3.49 -7.95
C ALA A 82 -10.06 -3.93 -6.48
N VAL A 83 -11.06 -3.76 -5.60
CA VAL A 83 -10.91 -3.88 -4.15
C VAL A 83 -11.77 -5.01 -3.61
N GLN A 84 -11.13 -5.96 -2.92
CA GLN A 84 -11.79 -7.00 -2.15
C GLN A 84 -11.53 -6.76 -0.66
N SER A 85 -12.54 -6.24 0.03
CA SER A 85 -12.54 -6.11 1.50
C SER A 85 -13.35 -7.25 2.13
N ALA A 86 -12.88 -7.77 3.27
CA ALA A 86 -13.63 -8.71 4.09
C ALA A 86 -13.46 -8.41 5.58
N LEU A 87 -14.52 -8.65 6.35
CA LEU A 87 -14.55 -8.54 7.80
C LEU A 87 -14.84 -9.92 8.40
N GLY A 88 -14.09 -10.30 9.43
CA GLY A 88 -14.27 -11.54 10.18
C GLY A 88 -14.30 -11.30 11.69
N LEU A 89 -15.21 -11.98 12.39
CA LEU A 89 -15.33 -11.99 13.84
C LEU A 89 -15.45 -13.43 14.32
N TRP A 90 -14.49 -13.92 15.09
CA TRP A 90 -14.55 -15.23 15.72
C TRP A 90 -14.63 -15.08 17.23
N THR A 91 -15.53 -15.82 17.86
CA THR A 91 -15.72 -15.80 19.31
C THR A 91 -15.62 -17.18 19.91
N ALA A 92 -15.02 -17.31 21.09
CA ALA A 92 -15.09 -18.51 21.90
C ALA A 92 -16.57 -18.86 22.20
N ARG A 93 -16.94 -20.14 22.04
CA ARG A 93 -18.33 -20.64 22.14
C ARG A 93 -19.15 -20.19 23.36
N ARG A 94 -18.50 -19.83 24.47
CA ARG A 94 -19.16 -19.36 25.70
C ARG A 94 -19.37 -17.84 25.75
N LEU A 95 -18.60 -17.07 24.97
CA LEU A 95 -18.65 -15.61 24.96
C LEU A 95 -20.02 -15.13 24.46
N ARG A 96 -20.72 -14.35 25.28
CA ARG A 96 -22.01 -13.76 24.89
C ARG A 96 -21.80 -12.36 24.32
N LEU A 97 -21.95 -12.24 23.00
CA LEU A 97 -21.98 -10.95 22.32
C LEU A 97 -23.27 -10.19 22.62
N ASN A 98 -23.17 -8.86 22.72
CA ASN A 98 -24.31 -7.96 22.73
C ASN A 98 -25.06 -8.05 21.38
N PRO A 99 -26.36 -8.40 21.37
CA PRO A 99 -27.14 -8.52 20.13
C PRO A 99 -27.23 -7.24 19.30
N GLN A 100 -27.19 -6.05 19.94
CA GLN A 100 -27.29 -4.77 19.24
C GLN A 100 -26.00 -4.49 18.44
N TRP A 101 -24.84 -4.50 19.11
CA TRP A 101 -23.54 -4.32 18.47
C TRP A 101 -23.30 -5.39 17.39
N ALA A 102 -23.49 -6.66 17.75
CA ALA A 102 -23.20 -7.75 16.82
C ALA A 102 -24.18 -7.81 15.64
N GLY A 103 -25.40 -7.28 15.81
CA GLY A 103 -26.44 -7.22 14.76
C GLY A 103 -26.14 -6.21 13.64
N ARG A 104 -25.20 -5.28 13.86
CA ARG A 104 -24.68 -4.34 12.85
C ARG A 104 -23.65 -4.96 11.90
N LEU A 105 -22.99 -6.04 12.32
CA LEU A 105 -21.95 -6.67 11.51
C LEU A 105 -22.55 -7.29 10.23
N PRO A 106 -21.88 -7.16 9.06
CA PRO A 106 -22.31 -7.78 7.81
C PRO A 106 -22.60 -9.28 7.92
N ALA A 107 -23.56 -9.75 7.13
CA ALA A 107 -23.88 -11.17 7.07
C ALA A 107 -22.67 -12.00 6.64
N GLY A 108 -22.46 -13.15 7.28
CA GLY A 108 -21.31 -14.03 7.02
C GLY A 108 -19.99 -13.62 7.69
N THR A 109 -19.94 -12.50 8.41
CA THR A 109 -18.74 -12.08 9.18
C THR A 109 -18.42 -12.99 10.37
N ARG A 110 -19.39 -13.73 10.93
CA ARG A 110 -19.21 -14.45 12.20
C ARG A 110 -18.72 -15.90 12.05
N GLY A 111 -17.77 -16.28 12.89
CA GLY A 111 -17.33 -17.67 13.14
C GLY A 111 -17.22 -17.98 14.64
N GLU A 112 -16.91 -19.24 14.96
CA GLU A 112 -16.70 -19.73 16.34
C GLU A 112 -15.27 -20.23 16.51
N LEU A 113 -14.62 -19.88 17.63
CA LEU A 113 -13.36 -20.48 18.08
C LEU A 113 -13.67 -21.77 18.83
N THR A 114 -13.03 -22.86 18.42
CA THR A 114 -13.25 -24.21 18.97
C THR A 114 -12.64 -24.39 20.36
N GLY A 115 -11.64 -23.57 20.72
CA GLY A 115 -10.88 -23.68 21.97
C GLY A 115 -9.65 -24.58 21.87
N ASP A 116 -9.35 -25.10 20.68
CA ASP A 116 -8.06 -25.72 20.35
C ASP A 116 -7.22 -24.69 19.58
N PRO A 117 -6.13 -24.13 20.18
CA PRO A 117 -5.34 -23.08 19.54
C PRO A 117 -4.77 -23.45 18.17
N GLY A 118 -4.37 -24.71 17.97
CA GLY A 118 -3.80 -25.15 16.69
C GLY A 118 -4.86 -25.23 15.59
N ARG A 119 -6.06 -25.73 15.93
CA ARG A 119 -7.20 -25.77 15.01
C ARG A 119 -7.73 -24.38 14.70
N ASP A 120 -7.82 -23.52 15.71
CA ASP A 120 -8.34 -22.16 15.58
C ASP A 120 -7.37 -21.28 14.77
N GLN A 121 -6.05 -21.40 15.02
CA GLN A 121 -5.04 -20.70 14.21
C GLN A 121 -5.12 -21.10 12.73
N GLU A 122 -5.25 -22.39 12.42
CA GLU A 122 -5.32 -22.84 11.02
C GLU A 122 -6.64 -22.41 10.34
N LEU A 123 -7.74 -22.32 11.08
CA LEU A 123 -8.99 -21.74 10.60
C LEU A 123 -8.83 -20.26 10.23
N LEU A 124 -8.16 -19.47 11.07
CA LEU A 124 -7.87 -18.06 10.79
C LEU A 124 -6.87 -17.89 9.63
N ASN A 125 -5.85 -18.75 9.56
CA ASN A 125 -4.87 -18.75 8.45
C ASN A 125 -5.55 -19.09 7.12
N ALA A 126 -6.46 -20.07 7.11
CA ALA A 126 -7.23 -20.44 5.93
C ALA A 126 -8.11 -19.27 5.45
N TRP A 127 -8.80 -18.58 6.37
CA TRP A 127 -9.57 -17.38 6.05
C TRP A 127 -8.68 -16.26 5.50
N ALA A 128 -7.51 -16.00 6.11
CA ALA A 128 -6.58 -14.97 5.64
C ALA A 128 -6.10 -15.25 4.21
N ARG A 129 -5.78 -16.52 3.89
CA ARG A 129 -5.44 -16.95 2.53
C ARG A 129 -6.60 -16.77 1.57
N GLU A 130 -7.79 -17.27 1.90
CA GLU A 130 -8.98 -17.19 1.05
C GLU A 130 -9.35 -15.73 0.72
N ARG A 131 -9.34 -14.84 1.72
CA ARG A 131 -9.75 -13.44 1.54
C ARG A 131 -8.68 -12.55 0.89
N THR A 132 -7.46 -13.05 0.69
CA THR A 132 -6.36 -12.32 0.04
C THR A 132 -5.79 -13.05 -1.19
N ASP A 133 -6.49 -14.07 -1.70
CA ASP A 133 -6.03 -15.01 -2.73
C ASP A 133 -4.60 -15.53 -2.50
N GLY A 134 -4.26 -15.80 -1.24
CA GLY A 134 -2.97 -16.33 -0.80
C GLY A 134 -1.85 -15.30 -0.59
N LEU A 135 -2.08 -14.00 -0.80
CA LEU A 135 -1.06 -12.96 -0.58
C LEU A 135 -0.65 -12.82 0.89
N ILE A 136 -1.59 -13.03 1.81
CA ILE A 136 -1.35 -13.11 3.24
C ILE A 136 -1.50 -14.59 3.65
N PRO A 137 -0.39 -15.35 3.83
CA PRO A 137 -0.43 -16.80 3.98
C PRO A 137 -0.94 -17.30 5.35
N ALA A 138 -0.95 -16.41 6.35
CA ALA A 138 -1.34 -16.68 7.73
C ALA A 138 -1.93 -15.43 8.38
N MET A 139 -2.83 -15.61 9.35
CA MET A 139 -3.39 -14.53 10.15
C MET A 139 -2.26 -13.86 10.96
N PRO A 140 -2.19 -12.52 11.08
CA PRO A 140 -1.09 -11.86 11.79
C PRO A 140 -1.07 -12.10 13.30
N VAL A 141 -2.22 -12.41 13.92
CA VAL A 141 -2.36 -12.66 15.37
C VAL A 141 -2.24 -14.16 15.69
N GLU A 142 -1.70 -14.45 16.88
CA GLU A 142 -1.58 -15.80 17.42
C GLU A 142 -2.73 -16.08 18.39
N VAL A 143 -3.44 -17.19 18.19
CA VAL A 143 -4.52 -17.67 19.06
C VAL A 143 -3.97 -18.57 20.16
N ASP A 144 -4.46 -18.36 21.38
CA ASP A 144 -4.11 -19.14 22.56
C ASP A 144 -5.35 -19.53 23.39
N ALA A 145 -5.15 -20.14 24.56
CA ALA A 145 -6.24 -20.52 25.45
C ALA A 145 -6.91 -19.34 26.18
N ALA A 146 -6.26 -18.17 26.27
CA ALA A 146 -6.83 -16.94 26.82
C ALA A 146 -7.71 -16.20 25.80
N THR A 147 -7.44 -16.36 24.50
CA THR A 147 -8.16 -15.72 23.40
C THR A 147 -9.67 -15.98 23.50
N ARG A 148 -10.47 -14.91 23.46
CA ARG A 148 -11.96 -14.97 23.51
C ARG A 148 -12.62 -14.45 22.26
N LEU A 149 -11.99 -13.50 21.58
CA LEU A 149 -12.53 -12.79 20.44
C LEU A 149 -11.38 -12.42 19.50
N VAL A 150 -11.55 -12.68 18.21
CA VAL A 150 -10.67 -12.18 17.14
C VAL A 150 -11.54 -11.38 16.17
N LEU A 151 -11.22 -10.10 15.99
CA LEU A 151 -11.80 -9.24 14.96
C LEU A 151 -10.71 -8.96 13.91
N ALA A 152 -10.94 -9.33 12.65
CA ALA A 152 -9.97 -9.15 11.58
C ALA A 152 -10.60 -8.49 10.35
N GLY A 153 -9.81 -7.66 9.69
CA GLY A 153 -10.09 -7.13 8.36
C GLY A 153 -9.08 -7.71 7.37
N ALA A 154 -9.54 -8.01 6.16
CA ALA A 154 -8.68 -8.30 5.01
C ALA A 154 -8.98 -7.28 3.91
N LEU A 155 -7.94 -6.80 3.24
CA LEU A 155 -8.02 -5.90 2.11
C LEU A 155 -7.04 -6.38 1.05
N ALA A 156 -7.56 -6.85 -0.08
CA ALA A 156 -6.79 -7.17 -1.27
C ALA A 156 -7.14 -6.16 -2.38
N ILE A 157 -6.12 -5.64 -3.05
CA ILE A 157 -6.30 -4.73 -4.19
C ILE A 157 -5.58 -5.31 -5.41
N ARG A 158 -6.26 -5.34 -6.55
CA ARG A 158 -5.72 -5.86 -7.82
C ARG A 158 -6.15 -4.96 -8.96
N THR A 159 -5.19 -4.48 -9.74
CA THR A 159 -5.46 -3.64 -10.91
C THR A 159 -4.50 -3.97 -12.05
N THR A 160 -4.95 -3.76 -13.27
CA THR A 160 -4.15 -3.85 -14.49
C THR A 160 -3.99 -2.46 -15.08
N TRP A 161 -2.79 -2.08 -15.52
CA TRP A 161 -2.55 -0.77 -16.11
C TRP A 161 -3.25 -0.64 -17.46
N ASP A 162 -3.86 0.53 -17.71
CA ASP A 162 -4.48 0.83 -19.01
C ASP A 162 -3.43 0.83 -20.14
N GLU A 163 -2.23 1.32 -19.85
CA GLU A 163 -1.04 1.25 -20.71
C GLU A 163 0.09 0.50 -19.97
N PRO A 164 0.42 -0.76 -20.31
CA PRO A 164 1.45 -1.53 -19.63
C PRO A 164 2.87 -1.02 -19.93
N PHE A 165 3.80 -1.33 -19.02
CA PHE A 165 5.22 -1.06 -19.19
C PHE A 165 5.94 -2.23 -19.90
N SER A 166 7.03 -1.90 -20.58
CA SER A 166 8.06 -2.87 -20.98
C SER A 166 9.01 -3.10 -19.81
N GLU A 167 9.31 -4.37 -19.51
CA GLU A 167 10.22 -4.78 -18.44
C GLU A 167 11.60 -5.13 -18.98
N PHE A 168 12.67 -4.60 -18.39
CA PHE A 168 14.05 -4.95 -18.74
C PHE A 168 15.02 -4.76 -17.56
N PRO A 169 16.10 -5.56 -17.48
CA PRO A 169 17.17 -5.33 -16.52
C PRO A 169 17.94 -4.06 -16.90
N THR A 170 18.14 -3.14 -15.95
CA THR A 170 18.98 -1.94 -16.16
C THR A 170 20.02 -1.80 -15.05
N PRO A 171 21.28 -1.46 -15.36
CA PRO A 171 22.24 -1.04 -14.36
C PRO A 171 21.95 0.40 -13.95
N LEU A 172 22.05 0.69 -12.65
CA LEU A 172 22.08 2.06 -12.13
C LEU A 172 23.52 2.43 -11.81
N THR A 173 24.04 3.48 -12.43
CA THR A 173 25.41 3.97 -12.20
C THR A 173 25.51 4.82 -10.94
N ASP A 174 24.52 5.68 -10.74
CA ASP A 174 24.54 6.78 -9.78
C ASP A 174 23.37 6.70 -8.78
N GLY A 175 23.40 7.56 -7.76
CA GLY A 175 22.33 7.68 -6.76
C GLY A 175 22.34 6.56 -5.70
N PRO A 176 21.29 6.48 -4.84
CA PRO A 176 21.24 5.56 -3.71
C PRO A 176 21.24 4.07 -4.08
N TRP A 177 20.94 3.73 -5.34
CA TRP A 177 20.97 2.38 -5.87
C TRP A 177 22.13 2.15 -6.87
N GLY A 178 23.09 3.08 -6.93
CA GLY A 178 24.27 2.98 -7.79
C GLY A 178 25.06 1.69 -7.57
N GLY A 179 25.55 1.10 -8.67
CA GLY A 179 26.24 -0.19 -8.69
C GLY A 179 25.32 -1.42 -8.71
N ARG A 180 23.99 -1.24 -8.63
CA ARG A 180 23.02 -2.35 -8.68
C ARG A 180 22.42 -2.53 -10.07
N TRP A 181 22.00 -3.76 -10.36
CA TRP A 181 21.09 -4.05 -11.48
C TRP A 181 19.67 -4.17 -10.93
N ILE A 182 18.75 -3.38 -11.45
CA ILE A 182 17.33 -3.43 -11.07
C ILE A 182 16.49 -3.90 -12.26
N VAL A 183 15.28 -4.39 -11.98
CA VAL A 183 14.27 -4.56 -13.03
C VAL A 183 13.57 -3.21 -13.24
N ALA A 184 13.84 -2.57 -14.37
CA ALA A 184 13.18 -1.33 -14.78
C ALA A 184 11.91 -1.61 -15.60
N LEU A 185 10.90 -0.79 -15.36
CA LEU A 185 9.65 -0.72 -16.08
C LEU A 185 9.62 0.61 -16.83
N SER A 186 9.55 0.58 -18.16
CA SER A 186 9.44 1.80 -18.97
C SER A 186 8.33 1.74 -20.00
N ARG A 187 7.66 2.89 -20.18
CA ARG A 187 6.74 3.18 -21.28
C ARG A 187 6.93 4.62 -21.72
N THR A 188 6.57 4.91 -22.96
CA THR A 188 6.56 6.27 -23.49
C THR A 188 5.12 6.62 -23.87
N VAL A 189 4.55 7.60 -23.18
CA VAL A 189 3.17 8.06 -23.36
C VAL A 189 3.18 9.44 -24.03
N ARG A 190 2.05 9.82 -24.66
CA ARG A 190 1.85 11.16 -25.24
C ARG A 190 1.14 12.12 -24.28
N THR A 191 0.65 11.60 -23.17
CA THR A 191 -0.24 12.29 -22.24
C THR A 191 0.56 12.84 -21.07
N MET A 192 0.55 14.16 -20.90
CA MET A 192 1.30 14.85 -19.85
C MET A 192 0.56 14.98 -18.50
N HIS A 193 -0.77 14.77 -18.48
CA HIS A 193 -1.60 15.04 -17.29
C HIS A 193 -1.33 14.11 -16.10
N ASP A 194 -0.66 12.98 -16.33
CA ASP A 194 -0.31 12.02 -15.27
C ASP A 194 0.95 12.42 -14.52
N LEU A 195 1.75 13.33 -15.06
CA LEU A 195 2.83 13.98 -14.33
C LEU A 195 2.33 15.31 -13.76
N GLN A 196 2.50 15.46 -12.45
CA GLN A 196 2.24 16.71 -11.74
C GLN A 196 3.40 17.00 -10.79
N VAL A 197 3.71 18.27 -10.59
CA VAL A 197 4.63 18.73 -9.55
C VAL A 197 3.82 19.53 -8.55
N ALA A 198 3.77 19.07 -7.31
CA ALA A 198 3.13 19.78 -6.21
C ALA A 198 4.12 20.72 -5.52
N ASP A 199 3.70 21.95 -5.28
CA ASP A 199 4.39 22.86 -4.37
C ASP A 199 4.01 22.53 -2.92
N THR A 200 5.00 22.25 -2.08
CA THR A 200 4.80 21.75 -0.72
C THR A 200 5.82 22.37 0.24
N PRO A 201 5.54 22.45 1.55
CA PRO A 201 6.46 23.05 2.52
C PRO A 201 7.87 22.40 2.57
N GLY A 202 8.00 21.15 2.14
CA GLY A 202 9.26 20.43 2.00
C GLY A 202 9.92 20.55 0.61
N GLY A 203 9.55 21.57 -0.18
CA GLY A 203 9.98 21.74 -1.57
C GLY A 203 9.12 20.97 -2.58
N PRO A 204 9.49 21.00 -3.88
CA PRO A 204 8.73 20.36 -4.95
C PRO A 204 8.61 18.85 -4.73
N LEU A 205 7.41 18.32 -4.98
CA LEU A 205 7.08 16.91 -4.94
C LEU A 205 6.64 16.45 -6.33
N THR A 206 7.41 15.57 -6.96
CA THR A 206 7.01 14.92 -8.21
C THR A 206 5.94 13.88 -7.91
N MET A 207 4.84 13.93 -8.66
CA MET A 207 3.72 13.00 -8.58
C MET A 207 3.48 12.41 -9.97
N LEU A 208 3.69 11.09 -10.11
CA LEU A 208 3.37 10.35 -11.33
C LEU A 208 2.19 9.42 -11.06
N ARG A 209 1.07 9.63 -11.74
CA ARG A 209 -0.09 8.74 -11.70
C ARG A 209 0.09 7.60 -12.70
N VAL A 210 -0.21 6.39 -12.26
CA VAL A 210 -0.34 5.18 -13.07
C VAL A 210 -1.78 4.71 -12.94
N THR A 211 -2.59 5.01 -13.97
CA THR A 211 -4.00 4.66 -14.04
C THR A 211 -4.19 3.16 -14.25
N GLY A 212 -5.10 2.56 -13.48
CA GLY A 212 -5.45 1.15 -13.59
C GLY A 212 -6.96 0.89 -13.67
N SER A 213 -7.28 -0.34 -14.04
CA SER A 213 -8.64 -0.89 -14.06
C SER A 213 -9.28 -0.97 -12.66
N GLY A 214 -10.62 -1.05 -12.63
CA GLY A 214 -11.38 -1.24 -11.38
C GLY A 214 -11.39 -0.05 -10.42
N ASP A 215 -11.25 1.15 -10.97
CA ASP A 215 -11.22 2.45 -10.26
C ASP A 215 -10.06 2.66 -9.27
N LEU A 216 -8.92 2.02 -9.53
CA LEU A 216 -7.70 2.19 -8.76
C LEU A 216 -6.65 2.99 -9.55
N ASP A 217 -6.12 4.06 -8.95
CA ASP A 217 -4.94 4.78 -9.43
C ASP A 217 -3.78 4.56 -8.46
N VAL A 218 -2.57 4.31 -8.98
CA VAL A 218 -1.34 4.30 -8.17
C VAL A 218 -0.56 5.58 -8.42
N HIS A 219 -0.38 6.39 -7.37
CA HIS A 219 0.43 7.60 -7.40
C HIS A 219 1.81 7.32 -6.83
N LEU A 220 2.83 7.53 -7.66
CA LEU A 220 4.25 7.46 -7.28
C LEU A 220 4.73 8.87 -6.92
N LEU A 221 5.40 9.01 -5.78
CA LEU A 221 5.74 10.27 -5.14
C LEU A 221 7.24 10.36 -4.90
N LEU A 222 7.91 11.33 -5.53
CA LEU A 222 9.35 11.54 -5.38
C LEU A 222 9.64 12.96 -4.87
N GLY A 223 10.15 13.03 -3.64
CA GLY A 223 10.61 14.25 -3.00
C GLY A 223 12.12 14.46 -3.10
N GLY A 224 12.61 15.61 -2.64
CA GLY A 224 14.04 15.85 -2.50
C GLY A 224 14.72 14.85 -1.54
N PRO A 225 16.03 14.56 -1.71
CA PRO A 225 16.71 13.42 -1.09
C PRO A 225 16.85 13.48 0.45
N ALA A 226 16.61 14.64 1.05
CA ALA A 226 16.66 14.85 2.50
C ALA A 226 15.27 14.76 3.18
N ARG A 227 14.18 14.51 2.45
CA ARG A 227 12.82 14.43 3.02
C ARG A 227 12.59 13.07 3.69
N MET A 228 11.95 13.09 4.86
CA MET A 228 11.54 11.85 5.51
C MET A 228 10.37 11.19 4.75
N PRO A 229 10.29 9.84 4.70
CA PRO A 229 9.22 9.13 4.02
C PRO A 229 7.81 9.55 4.45
N GLY A 230 7.61 9.77 5.76
CA GLY A 230 6.37 10.29 6.31
C GLY A 230 5.98 11.65 5.74
N ASP A 231 6.94 12.56 5.54
CA ASP A 231 6.71 13.89 4.96
C ASP A 231 6.42 13.85 3.46
N VAL A 232 6.99 12.86 2.74
CA VAL A 232 6.70 12.65 1.31
C VAL A 232 5.27 12.10 1.15
N LEU A 233 4.91 11.08 1.96
CA LEU A 233 3.56 10.52 1.99
C LEU A 233 2.53 11.58 2.40
N ALA A 234 2.74 12.30 3.51
CA ALA A 234 1.86 13.36 3.99
C ALA A 234 1.62 14.45 2.94
N ALA A 235 2.67 14.88 2.24
CA ALA A 235 2.56 15.87 1.17
C ALA A 235 1.81 15.34 -0.06
N GLY A 236 2.00 14.06 -0.42
CA GLY A 236 1.21 13.41 -1.47
C GLY A 236 -0.29 13.35 -1.12
N VAL A 237 -0.64 12.99 0.12
CA VAL A 237 -2.04 13.01 0.60
C VAL A 237 -2.62 14.42 0.56
N ALA A 238 -1.86 15.42 1.03
CA ALA A 238 -2.28 16.82 1.00
C ALA A 238 -2.51 17.33 -0.45
N ALA A 239 -1.64 16.96 -1.38
CA ALA A 239 -1.76 17.30 -2.80
C ALA A 239 -3.00 16.65 -3.44
N LEU A 240 -3.26 15.36 -3.20
CA LEU A 240 -4.46 14.68 -3.68
C LEU A 240 -5.76 15.27 -3.09
N ALA A 241 -5.72 15.72 -1.84
CA ALA A 241 -6.81 16.45 -1.20
C ALA A 241 -6.96 17.91 -1.72
N GLY A 242 -6.15 18.36 -2.67
CA GLY A 242 -6.20 19.71 -3.25
C GLY A 242 -5.68 20.81 -2.33
N ARG A 243 -4.82 20.47 -1.35
CA ARG A 243 -4.24 21.40 -0.37
C ARG A 243 -2.89 21.99 -0.80
N CYS A 244 -2.41 21.61 -1.98
CA CYS A 244 -1.16 22.08 -2.61
C CYS A 244 -1.44 22.61 -4.01
N SER A 245 -0.67 23.60 -4.46
CA SER A 245 -0.66 24.03 -5.87
C SER A 245 -0.01 22.95 -6.74
N LEU A 246 -0.58 22.66 -7.91
CA LEU A 246 -0.10 21.62 -8.84
C LEU A 246 0.25 22.22 -10.20
N THR A 247 1.43 21.90 -10.71
CA THR A 247 1.85 22.21 -12.09
C THR A 247 1.82 20.91 -12.92
N GLY A 248 1.05 20.89 -14.00
CA GLY A 248 0.99 19.73 -14.92
C GLY A 248 2.23 19.58 -15.78
N GLY A 249 2.51 18.36 -16.25
CA GLY A 249 3.67 18.02 -17.09
C GLY A 249 3.80 18.87 -18.38
N ASP A 250 2.67 19.33 -18.92
CA ASP A 250 2.56 20.25 -20.05
C ASP A 250 3.10 21.66 -19.72
N ALA A 251 2.86 22.14 -18.50
CA ALA A 251 3.28 23.46 -18.03
C ALA A 251 4.70 23.51 -17.41
N LEU A 252 5.36 22.36 -17.22
CA LEU A 252 6.71 22.34 -16.64
C LEU A 252 7.77 23.04 -17.53
N PRO A 253 8.67 23.86 -16.96
CA PRO A 253 9.76 24.50 -17.71
C PRO A 253 10.85 23.49 -18.09
N GLU A 254 11.72 23.88 -19.03
CA GLU A 254 12.92 23.10 -19.40
C GLU A 254 13.93 22.98 -18.24
N GLY A 255 14.77 21.94 -18.28
CA GLY A 255 15.76 21.63 -17.26
C GLY A 255 15.25 20.57 -16.29
N GLU A 256 15.49 20.77 -15.00
CA GLU A 256 15.15 19.83 -13.92
C GLU A 256 14.13 20.48 -12.96
N PRO A 257 12.84 20.57 -13.34
CA PRO A 257 11.84 21.34 -12.59
C PRO A 257 11.43 20.69 -11.25
N ALA A 258 11.71 19.40 -11.06
CA ALA A 258 11.35 18.65 -9.86
C ALA A 258 12.20 17.37 -9.73
N PRO A 259 12.27 16.74 -8.53
CA PRO A 259 13.02 15.50 -8.31
C PRO A 259 12.67 14.40 -9.32
N GLY A 260 13.67 13.87 -10.02
CA GLY A 260 13.50 12.82 -11.03
C GLY A 260 12.80 13.25 -12.32
N VAL A 261 12.57 14.55 -12.55
CA VAL A 261 11.95 15.07 -13.78
C VAL A 261 12.97 15.85 -14.59
N VAL A 262 13.12 15.51 -15.88
CA VAL A 262 13.95 16.25 -16.84
C VAL A 262 13.09 16.65 -18.04
N VAL A 263 13.12 17.92 -18.42
CA VAL A 263 12.34 18.46 -19.54
C VAL A 263 13.29 19.06 -20.58
N ARG A 264 13.13 18.67 -21.85
CA ARG A 264 13.96 19.13 -22.98
C ARG A 264 13.12 19.37 -24.22
N THR A 265 13.39 20.40 -25.00
CA THR A 265 12.96 20.45 -26.40
C THR A 265 13.89 19.60 -27.26
N MET A 266 13.32 18.74 -28.10
CA MET A 266 14.05 17.92 -29.06
C MET A 266 13.51 18.11 -30.48
N GLU A 267 14.37 17.93 -31.48
CA GLU A 267 13.92 17.80 -32.87
C GLU A 267 13.46 16.37 -33.15
N SER A 268 12.26 16.23 -33.71
CA SER A 268 11.60 14.95 -33.97
C SER A 268 10.94 14.96 -35.35
N ALA A 269 11.05 13.86 -36.09
CA ALA A 269 10.26 13.63 -37.31
C ALA A 269 8.80 13.24 -37.02
N VAL A 270 8.45 13.02 -35.74
CA VAL A 270 7.12 12.63 -35.26
C VAL A 270 6.53 13.77 -34.44
N LEU A 271 5.32 14.19 -34.80
CA LEU A 271 4.55 15.22 -34.10
C LEU A 271 4.12 14.78 -32.70
N GLY A 272 3.93 15.77 -31.83
CA GLY A 272 3.36 15.64 -30.49
C GLY A 272 4.40 15.36 -29.42
N ASP A 273 4.23 16.01 -28.27
CA ASP A 273 5.07 15.85 -27.10
C ASP A 273 5.00 14.41 -26.55
N VAL A 274 6.06 13.99 -25.88
CA VAL A 274 6.19 12.63 -25.33
C VAL A 274 6.81 12.65 -23.94
N MET A 275 6.28 11.80 -23.06
CA MET A 275 6.84 11.52 -21.74
C MET A 275 7.35 10.08 -21.68
N ASN A 276 8.65 9.91 -21.46
CA ASN A 276 9.21 8.63 -21.06
C ASN A 276 9.12 8.48 -19.53
N GLN A 277 8.53 7.39 -19.07
CA GLN A 277 8.43 7.02 -17.67
C GLN A 277 9.39 5.86 -17.42
N MET A 278 10.17 5.94 -16.34
CA MET A 278 11.03 4.86 -15.86
C MET A 278 10.81 4.67 -14.35
N VAL A 279 10.27 3.51 -14.00
CA VAL A 279 9.90 3.14 -12.62
C VAL A 279 10.50 1.75 -12.33
N PRO A 280 11.05 1.48 -11.14
CA PRO A 280 11.48 0.13 -10.79
C PRO A 280 10.28 -0.80 -10.60
N ARG A 281 10.44 -2.08 -10.94
CA ARG A 281 9.62 -3.14 -10.36
C ARG A 281 9.95 -3.20 -8.86
N PHE A 282 8.94 -3.31 -8.01
CA PHE A 282 9.15 -3.42 -6.57
C PHE A 282 8.12 -4.32 -5.91
N THR A 283 8.55 -5.06 -4.88
CA THR A 283 7.67 -5.81 -3.99
C THR A 283 7.99 -5.49 -2.54
N VAL A 284 7.06 -4.85 -1.82
CA VAL A 284 7.21 -4.52 -0.40
C VAL A 284 6.26 -5.38 0.43
N THR A 285 6.76 -5.96 1.52
CA THR A 285 5.94 -6.66 2.52
C THR A 285 6.29 -6.12 3.90
N SER A 286 5.30 -5.96 4.76
CA SER A 286 5.51 -5.46 6.12
C SER A 286 4.55 -6.12 7.11
N SER A 287 5.05 -6.36 8.31
CA SER A 287 4.30 -6.87 9.46
C SER A 287 4.40 -5.84 10.58
N HIS A 288 3.25 -5.29 10.99
CA HIS A 288 3.15 -4.23 12.00
C HIS A 288 2.52 -4.76 13.27
N ASP A 289 3.08 -4.36 14.40
CA ASP A 289 2.46 -4.45 15.72
C ASP A 289 1.87 -3.07 16.06
N LEU A 290 0.54 -2.96 16.07
CA LEU A 290 -0.15 -1.70 16.33
C LEU A 290 -0.04 -1.31 17.82
N LEU A 291 0.29 -2.26 18.70
CA LEU A 291 0.54 -2.02 20.12
C LEU A 291 1.94 -1.45 20.39
N ALA A 292 2.81 -1.39 19.38
CA ALA A 292 4.08 -0.66 19.44
C ALA A 292 3.88 0.87 19.27
N THR A 293 2.79 1.31 18.63
CA THR A 293 2.44 2.73 18.46
C THR A 293 0.96 3.02 18.84
N PRO A 294 0.52 2.65 20.05
CA PRO A 294 -0.90 2.60 20.42
C PRO A 294 -1.57 3.99 20.40
N GLN A 295 -0.80 5.07 20.48
CA GLN A 295 -1.27 6.46 20.34
C GLN A 295 -1.86 6.75 18.95
N VAL A 296 -1.35 6.11 17.89
CA VAL A 296 -1.80 6.33 16.50
C VAL A 296 -3.22 5.79 16.31
N PHE A 297 -3.51 4.66 16.95
CA PHE A 297 -4.72 3.84 16.80
C PHE A 297 -5.72 3.97 17.96
N GLY A 298 -5.37 4.69 19.02
CA GLY A 298 -6.24 4.87 20.19
C GLY A 298 -6.33 3.63 21.08
N LEU A 299 -5.25 2.85 21.17
CA LEU A 299 -5.21 1.55 21.83
C LEU A 299 -4.64 1.58 23.26
N GLN A 300 -4.24 2.76 23.78
CA GLN A 300 -3.47 2.86 25.03
C GLN A 300 -4.25 2.41 26.26
N SER A 301 -5.52 2.80 26.39
CA SER A 301 -6.36 2.38 27.50
C SER A 301 -6.83 0.94 27.35
N VAL A 302 -7.22 0.53 26.13
CA VAL A 302 -7.89 -0.77 25.90
C VAL A 302 -6.96 -1.99 25.98
N MET A 303 -5.64 -1.78 26.04
CA MET A 303 -4.65 -2.84 26.24
C MET A 303 -4.38 -3.19 27.73
N ASP A 304 -5.00 -2.49 28.68
CA ASP A 304 -4.96 -2.88 30.10
C ASP A 304 -5.84 -4.12 30.35
N THR A 305 -5.22 -5.30 30.35
CA THR A 305 -5.89 -6.58 30.57
C THR A 305 -6.40 -6.80 31.99
N ALA A 306 -6.10 -5.92 32.94
CA ALA A 306 -6.66 -5.98 34.30
C ALA A 306 -8.14 -5.53 34.37
N ARG A 307 -8.69 -4.99 33.26
CA ARG A 307 -10.05 -4.41 33.20
C ARG A 307 -10.76 -4.74 31.89
N GLY A 308 -12.09 -4.73 31.93
CA GLY A 308 -12.92 -4.83 30.73
C GLY A 308 -13.19 -3.44 30.13
N HIS A 309 -12.86 -3.24 28.86
CA HIS A 309 -13.02 -1.97 28.15
C HIS A 309 -14.18 -1.96 27.14
N PHE A 310 -14.71 -3.14 26.78
CA PHE A 310 -15.71 -3.31 25.73
C PHE A 310 -17.09 -3.82 26.20
N PRO A 311 -17.77 -3.14 27.15
CA PRO A 311 -19.08 -3.54 27.64
C PRO A 311 -20.17 -3.49 26.55
N GLY A 312 -19.94 -2.74 25.47
CA GLY A 312 -20.81 -2.72 24.28
C GLY A 312 -20.70 -3.98 23.44
N ILE A 313 -19.58 -4.72 23.50
CA ILE A 313 -19.36 -5.98 22.77
C ILE A 313 -19.82 -7.18 23.60
N SER A 314 -19.48 -7.25 24.88
CA SER A 314 -19.87 -8.34 25.79
C SER A 314 -19.96 -7.87 27.24
N ALA A 315 -20.73 -8.59 28.06
CA ALA A 315 -20.72 -8.43 29.51
C ALA A 315 -19.48 -9.07 30.17
N GLU A 316 -18.76 -9.95 29.46
CA GLU A 316 -17.45 -10.45 29.90
C GLU A 316 -16.38 -9.35 29.74
N PRO A 317 -15.42 -9.21 30.67
CA PRO A 317 -14.39 -8.19 30.58
C PRO A 317 -13.40 -8.52 29.45
N LEU A 318 -13.46 -7.73 28.38
CA LEU A 318 -12.56 -7.83 27.21
C LEU A 318 -11.55 -6.68 27.18
N ALA A 319 -10.33 -6.98 26.74
CA ALA A 319 -9.23 -6.05 26.47
C ALA A 319 -8.49 -6.47 25.18
N ILE A 320 -7.67 -5.59 24.62
CA ILE A 320 -6.87 -5.88 23.42
C ILE A 320 -5.49 -6.41 23.84
N ASP A 321 -5.27 -7.70 23.65
CA ASP A 321 -3.97 -8.36 23.87
C ASP A 321 -3.04 -8.24 22.65
N GLN A 322 -3.61 -8.30 21.43
CA GLN A 322 -2.87 -8.21 20.17
C GLN A 322 -3.61 -7.34 19.15
N ALA A 323 -2.87 -6.51 18.42
CA ALA A 323 -3.36 -5.80 17.25
C ALA A 323 -2.24 -5.79 16.19
N ARG A 324 -2.42 -6.48 15.06
CA ARG A 324 -1.37 -6.71 14.06
C ARG A 324 -1.89 -6.54 12.64
N GLN A 325 -1.05 -6.02 11.73
CA GLN A 325 -1.36 -5.94 10.30
C GLN A 325 -0.21 -6.49 9.47
N ASN A 326 -0.49 -7.45 8.58
CA ASN A 326 0.39 -7.81 7.48
C ASN A 326 -0.10 -7.16 6.19
N VAL A 327 0.79 -6.50 5.43
CA VAL A 327 0.48 -5.93 4.11
C VAL A 327 1.57 -6.32 3.12
N ARG A 328 1.15 -6.58 1.88
CA ARG A 328 2.02 -6.82 0.72
C ARG A 328 1.57 -5.92 -0.43
N ALA A 329 2.52 -5.32 -1.13
CA ALA A 329 2.32 -4.54 -2.34
C ALA A 329 3.36 -4.93 -3.39
N SER A 330 2.95 -5.07 -4.66
CA SER A 330 3.87 -5.41 -5.75
C SER A 330 3.48 -4.67 -7.03
N PHE A 331 4.37 -3.78 -7.50
CA PHE A 331 4.17 -2.99 -8.71
C PHE A 331 4.94 -3.64 -9.87
N GLN A 332 4.25 -4.00 -10.95
CA GLN A 332 4.79 -4.81 -12.05
C GLN A 332 4.41 -4.26 -13.43
N ALA A 333 4.94 -4.87 -14.49
CA ALA A 333 4.82 -4.37 -15.87
C ALA A 333 3.38 -4.19 -16.38
N ARG A 334 2.45 -5.09 -16.02
CA ARG A 334 1.06 -5.07 -16.51
C ARG A 334 0.02 -4.62 -15.48
N GLY A 335 0.42 -4.41 -14.24
CA GLY A 335 -0.49 -4.14 -13.14
C GLY A 335 0.18 -4.26 -11.78
N PHE A 336 -0.67 -4.34 -10.77
CA PHE A 336 -0.29 -4.70 -9.42
C PHE A 336 -0.47 -6.23 -9.27
N GLU A 337 0.59 -6.98 -9.66
CA GLU A 337 0.68 -8.44 -9.95
C GLU A 337 -0.13 -8.95 -11.20
N ALA A 338 0.28 -9.94 -12.01
CA ALA A 338 1.62 -10.47 -12.34
C ALA A 338 1.65 -11.38 -13.61
N ALA A 339 2.16 -10.92 -14.79
CA ALA A 339 2.48 -11.76 -15.97
C ALA A 339 3.24 -10.98 -17.09
N ALA A 340 4.08 -11.64 -17.92
CA ALA A 340 5.10 -10.98 -18.78
C ALA A 340 5.01 -11.20 -20.33
N VAL A 341 5.98 -10.61 -21.05
CA VAL A 341 6.37 -10.73 -22.48
C VAL A 341 5.62 -9.88 -23.53
N THR A 342 6.36 -8.94 -24.14
CA THR A 342 6.49 -8.71 -25.62
C THR A 342 7.80 -7.93 -25.83
N ALA A 343 8.55 -8.19 -26.91
CA ALA A 343 9.76 -7.44 -27.29
C ALA A 343 9.67 -6.98 -28.74
N PHE A 344 10.24 -5.80 -29.04
CA PHE A 344 10.43 -5.30 -30.40
C PHE A 344 11.90 -4.91 -30.60
N ALA A 345 12.50 -5.34 -31.70
CA ALA A 345 13.78 -4.86 -32.19
C ALA A 345 13.55 -4.03 -33.45
N ALA A 346 14.19 -2.86 -33.53
CA ALA A 346 14.18 -2.01 -34.71
C ALA A 346 15.60 -1.82 -35.22
N THR A 347 15.85 -2.20 -36.48
CA THR A 347 17.08 -1.90 -37.20
C THR A 347 16.97 -0.54 -37.89
N VAL A 348 18.09 0.18 -37.99
CA VAL A 348 18.17 1.46 -38.69
C VAL A 348 18.00 1.23 -40.20
N GLY A 349 16.93 1.79 -40.77
CA GLY A 349 16.79 2.01 -42.21
C GLY A 349 17.00 3.49 -42.54
N SER A 350 17.88 3.78 -43.49
CA SER A 350 18.16 5.16 -43.91
C SER A 350 16.98 5.76 -44.70
N ALA A 351 16.32 6.76 -44.12
CA ALA A 351 15.32 7.58 -44.80
C ALA A 351 15.91 8.97 -45.14
N PRO A 352 15.43 9.66 -46.20
CA PRO A 352 15.81 11.05 -46.48
C PRO A 352 15.42 11.99 -45.32
N PRO A 353 16.02 13.19 -45.21
CA PRO A 353 15.74 14.13 -44.12
C PRO A 353 14.26 14.54 -44.11
N VAL A 354 13.51 13.96 -43.18
CA VAL A 354 12.13 14.35 -42.86
C VAL A 354 12.19 15.69 -42.12
N ALA A 355 11.27 16.61 -42.42
CA ALA A 355 11.18 17.88 -41.71
C ALA A 355 10.99 17.61 -40.20
N THR A 356 11.95 18.08 -39.40
CA THR A 356 11.90 17.96 -37.95
C THR A 356 11.04 19.07 -37.34
N VAL A 357 10.22 18.70 -36.37
CA VAL A 357 9.49 19.62 -35.51
C VAL A 357 10.12 19.63 -34.13
N LYS A 358 10.05 20.78 -33.44
CA LYS A 358 10.39 20.86 -32.03
C LYS A 358 9.25 20.28 -31.20
N VAL A 359 9.56 19.27 -30.38
CA VAL A 359 8.63 18.63 -29.44
C VAL A 359 9.19 18.67 -28.03
N LYS A 360 8.30 18.74 -27.04
CA LYS A 360 8.67 18.60 -25.63
C LYS A 360 8.89 17.12 -25.31
N TYR A 361 10.11 16.80 -24.88
CA TYR A 361 10.47 15.51 -24.33
C TYR A 361 10.55 15.65 -22.80
N VAL A 362 9.75 14.85 -22.09
CA VAL A 362 9.76 14.78 -20.62
C VAL A 362 10.25 13.41 -20.20
N GLN A 363 11.22 13.35 -19.32
CA GLN A 363 11.66 12.12 -18.67
C GLN A 363 11.25 12.18 -17.20
N VAL A 364 10.63 11.11 -16.71
CA VAL A 364 10.31 10.91 -15.29
C VAL A 364 10.96 9.61 -14.83
N CYS A 365 11.88 9.71 -13.88
CA CYS A 365 12.69 8.59 -13.41
C CYS A 365 12.60 8.44 -11.89
N PHE A 366 12.27 7.24 -11.43
CA PHE A 366 12.27 6.85 -10.02
C PHE A 366 13.50 5.97 -9.73
N ASP A 367 14.70 6.55 -9.82
CA ASP A 367 16.01 5.89 -9.68
C ASP A 367 16.54 5.84 -8.23
N ARG A 368 15.69 6.17 -7.25
CA ARG A 368 16.04 6.36 -5.84
C ARG A 368 14.81 6.16 -4.96
N PRO A 369 14.97 6.04 -3.63
CA PRO A 369 13.86 5.84 -2.71
C PRO A 369 12.70 6.82 -2.88
N PHE A 370 11.47 6.27 -2.89
CA PHE A 370 10.25 7.01 -3.23
C PHE A 370 9.04 6.45 -2.47
N ALA A 371 7.96 7.22 -2.40
CA ALA A 371 6.70 6.80 -1.79
C ALA A 371 5.65 6.42 -2.86
N PHE A 372 4.67 5.60 -2.49
CA PHE A 372 3.51 5.32 -3.33
C PHE A 372 2.20 5.35 -2.53
N LEU A 373 1.12 5.69 -3.21
CA LEU A 373 -0.27 5.63 -2.72
C LEU A 373 -1.11 4.86 -3.73
N ALA A 374 -1.82 3.81 -3.31
CA ALA A 374 -2.88 3.18 -4.09
C ALA A 374 -4.22 3.79 -3.65
N VAL A 375 -4.93 4.41 -4.58
CA VAL A 375 -6.05 5.32 -4.30
C VAL A 375 -7.29 4.89 -5.08
N HIS A 376 -8.42 4.75 -4.38
CA HIS A 376 -9.73 4.65 -5.02
C HIS A 376 -10.04 5.98 -5.70
N ARG A 377 -10.09 6.00 -7.03
CA ARG A 377 -10.07 7.22 -7.84
C ARG A 377 -11.32 8.09 -7.63
N THR A 378 -12.48 7.46 -7.42
CA THR A 378 -13.75 8.17 -7.23
C THR A 378 -13.81 8.91 -5.89
N SER A 379 -13.56 8.22 -4.75
CA SER A 379 -13.68 8.86 -3.43
C SER A 379 -12.37 9.42 -2.85
N GLY A 380 -11.22 9.12 -3.46
CA GLY A 380 -9.91 9.58 -2.98
C GLY A 380 -9.39 8.83 -1.75
N LEU A 381 -9.98 7.67 -1.43
CA LEU A 381 -9.53 6.83 -0.31
C LEU A 381 -8.18 6.18 -0.61
N ILE A 382 -7.22 6.37 0.28
CA ILE A 382 -5.91 5.70 0.22
C ILE A 382 -6.05 4.31 0.83
N LEU A 383 -6.10 3.31 -0.05
CA LEU A 383 -6.26 1.91 0.31
C LEU A 383 -4.96 1.32 0.86
N VAL A 384 -3.83 1.67 0.25
CA VAL A 384 -2.48 1.26 0.65
C VAL A 384 -1.52 2.43 0.45
N ALA A 385 -0.60 2.62 1.40
CA ALA A 385 0.48 3.59 1.33
C ALA A 385 1.81 2.91 1.63
N GLY A 386 2.91 3.37 1.04
CA GLY A 386 4.22 2.82 1.35
C GLY A 386 5.41 3.63 0.88
N TRP A 387 6.57 3.21 1.35
CA TRP A 387 7.91 3.68 0.99
C TRP A 387 8.69 2.52 0.35
N VAL A 388 9.37 2.80 -0.75
CA VAL A 388 10.27 1.88 -1.44
C VAL A 388 11.68 2.39 -1.19
N ALA A 389 12.41 1.78 -0.26
CA ALA A 389 13.83 2.08 -0.02
C ALA A 389 14.75 1.35 -0.99
N GLU A 390 14.32 0.18 -1.49
CA GLU A 390 15.06 -0.64 -2.44
C GLU A 390 14.12 -1.20 -3.52
N ALA A 391 14.60 -1.23 -4.77
CA ALA A 391 13.94 -1.81 -5.94
C ALA A 391 14.21 -3.32 -6.07
N ASP A 392 13.39 -4.03 -6.84
CA ASP A 392 13.62 -5.45 -7.10
C ASP A 392 14.87 -5.65 -7.98
N GLU A 393 15.86 -6.39 -7.47
CA GLU A 393 17.10 -6.69 -8.19
C GLU A 393 16.85 -7.51 -9.48
N ALA A 394 17.64 -7.21 -10.51
CA ALA A 394 17.71 -7.99 -11.73
C ALA A 394 18.90 -8.95 -11.71
N ALA A 395 18.70 -10.16 -12.22
CA ALA A 395 19.81 -11.05 -12.53
C ALA A 395 20.70 -10.42 -13.63
N VAL A 396 21.99 -10.29 -13.37
CA VAL A 396 22.95 -9.67 -14.30
C VAL A 396 23.00 -10.47 -15.61
N PRO A 397 22.68 -9.85 -16.77
CA PRO A 397 22.73 -10.54 -18.05
C PRO A 397 24.12 -11.11 -18.35
N GLY A 398 24.23 -12.43 -18.48
CA GLY A 398 25.47 -13.13 -18.84
C GLY A 398 26.25 -13.78 -17.69
N LEU A 399 25.85 -13.58 -16.42
CA LEU A 399 26.40 -14.33 -15.28
C LEU A 399 25.39 -15.42 -14.84
N PRO A 400 25.83 -16.68 -14.65
CA PRO A 400 24.94 -17.73 -14.17
C PRO A 400 24.52 -17.43 -12.72
N SER A 401 23.22 -17.59 -12.43
CA SER A 401 22.68 -17.45 -11.07
C SER A 401 23.51 -18.28 -10.07
N PRO A 402 23.79 -17.78 -8.86
CA PRO A 402 24.48 -18.56 -7.84
C PRO A 402 23.67 -19.82 -7.57
N ARG A 403 24.26 -20.99 -7.85
CA ARG A 403 23.59 -22.28 -7.62
C ARG A 403 23.23 -22.39 -6.14
N PRO A 404 21.99 -22.78 -5.78
CA PRO A 404 21.68 -23.07 -4.39
C PRO A 404 22.66 -24.13 -3.87
N ALA A 405 23.23 -23.88 -2.69
CA ALA A 405 24.19 -24.78 -2.07
C ALA A 405 23.56 -26.17 -1.96
N ARG A 406 24.14 -27.16 -2.65
CA ARG A 406 23.65 -28.54 -2.56
C ARG A 406 23.75 -28.98 -1.10
N PRO A 407 22.69 -29.52 -0.48
CA PRO A 407 22.82 -30.15 0.82
C PRO A 407 23.88 -31.24 0.73
N GLY A 408 24.83 -31.22 1.66
CA GLY A 408 25.95 -32.17 1.66
C GLY A 408 25.42 -33.60 1.68
N ARG A 409 25.93 -34.45 0.78
CA ARG A 409 25.60 -35.88 0.82
C ARG A 409 26.07 -36.45 2.17
N PRO A 410 25.24 -37.20 2.90
CA PRO A 410 25.70 -37.91 4.09
C PRO A 410 26.77 -38.92 3.67
N PHE A 411 27.86 -38.99 4.45
CA PHE A 411 28.91 -39.98 4.24
C PHE A 411 28.33 -41.39 4.39
N GLY A 412 28.38 -42.17 3.30
CA GLY A 412 27.96 -43.55 3.29
C GLY A 412 28.90 -44.43 4.12
N ARG A 413 28.32 -45.35 4.90
CA ARG A 413 29.04 -46.39 5.65
C ARG A 413 30.00 -47.16 4.75
N TRP A 414 31.22 -47.36 5.22
CA TRP A 414 32.02 -48.54 4.88
C TRP A 414 31.87 -49.58 5.97
N GLY A 415 31.68 -50.84 5.58
CA GLY A 415 31.64 -51.96 6.50
C GLY A 415 32.13 -53.23 5.82
N GLY A 416 33.12 -53.87 6.46
CA GLY A 416 33.38 -55.31 6.39
C GLY A 416 33.94 -55.88 5.09
N SER A 417 35.25 -56.05 5.05
CA SER A 417 35.91 -57.35 4.80
C SER A 417 37.27 -57.35 5.49
#